data_AF-A0A820CZS6-F1
#
_entry.id   AF-A0A820CZS6-F1
#
_cell.length_a   1.000
_cell.length_b   1.000
_cell.length_c   1.000
_cell.angle_alpha   90.00
_cell.angle_beta   90.00
_cell.angle_gamma   90.00
#
_symmetry.space_group_name_H-M   'P 1'
#
loop_
_entity.id
_entity.type
_entity.pdbx_description
1 polymer ?
#
loop_
_entity_poly.entity_id
_entity_poly.type
_entity_poly.pdbx_seq_one_letter_code
_entity_poly.pdbx_strand_id
1 'polypeptide(L)'
;MTIILPDHRGTGLSTALTCDDNGSQTVDSACIIYLLSKWGREGINQFSITSAAHDLSVQIQSYKIDKPGRITIFAVSYGTLWLDRFLQIYPTVVQVSVMDGVFTPITNSNSRADLLTCAVTWDILNHCQFQSECSKNFPPDLPALMMLHKILK
;
A
#
# COMPACT_ATOMS: atom_id res chain seq x y z
N MET A 1 11.28 16.48 -17.64
CA MET A 1 10.33 15.91 -16.67
C MET A 1 11.14 15.43 -15.48
N THR A 2 10.78 15.81 -14.25
CA THR A 2 11.43 15.33 -13.02
C THR A 2 10.50 14.32 -12.37
N ILE A 3 11.02 13.17 -11.96
CA ILE A 3 10.28 12.15 -11.22
C ILE A 3 10.80 12.15 -9.78
N ILE A 4 9.89 12.20 -8.82
CA ILE A 4 10.20 12.21 -7.38
C ILE A 4 9.37 11.11 -6.73
N LEU A 5 10.05 10.25 -5.96
CA LEU A 5 9.43 9.18 -5.18
C LEU A 5 9.81 9.39 -3.72
N PRO A 6 9.03 10.17 -2.95
CA PRO A 6 9.37 10.42 -1.56
C PRO A 6 8.99 9.25 -0.67
N ASP A 7 9.86 8.92 0.28
CA ASP A 7 9.53 7.94 1.31
C ASP A 7 8.45 8.50 2.24
N HIS A 8 7.37 7.75 2.39
CA HIS A 8 6.30 8.09 3.31
C HIS A 8 6.84 8.10 4.74
N ARG A 9 6.35 9.01 5.61
CA ARG A 9 6.72 9.01 7.03
C ARG A 9 6.58 7.61 7.64
N GLY A 10 7.55 7.17 8.43
CA GLY A 10 7.52 5.83 9.02
C GLY A 10 7.95 4.71 8.05
N THR A 11 8.50 5.04 6.88
CA THR A 11 8.97 4.06 5.90
C THR A 11 10.33 4.47 5.33
N GLY A 12 11.09 3.49 4.84
CA GLY A 12 12.36 3.71 4.14
C GLY A 12 13.32 4.61 4.93
N LEU A 13 13.81 5.65 4.25
CA LEU A 13 14.72 6.66 4.77
C LEU A 13 14.02 7.76 5.58
N SER A 14 12.68 7.83 5.56
CA SER A 14 11.85 8.74 6.37
C SER A 14 11.67 8.24 7.81
N THR A 15 12.72 7.64 8.38
CA THR A 15 12.76 6.89 9.65
C THR A 15 11.66 5.82 9.73
N ALA A 16 12.00 4.59 9.36
CA ALA A 16 11.07 3.47 9.39
C ALA A 16 10.46 3.27 10.80
N LEU A 17 9.14 3.06 10.85
CA LEU A 17 8.44 2.65 12.04
C LEU A 17 8.69 1.15 12.23
N THR A 18 9.37 0.79 13.32
CA THR A 18 9.82 -0.58 13.59
C THR A 18 9.42 -0.96 15.02
N CYS A 19 9.23 -2.26 15.24
CA CYS A 19 8.85 -2.83 16.53
C CYS A 19 10.05 -3.09 17.46
N ASP A 20 11.27 -2.93 16.95
CA ASP A 20 12.53 -2.99 17.70
C ASP A 20 13.65 -2.24 16.95
N ASP A 21 14.86 -2.25 17.51
CA ASP A 21 16.05 -1.62 16.92
C ASP A 21 16.65 -2.41 15.73
N ASN A 22 16.20 -3.65 15.52
CA ASN A 22 16.65 -4.51 14.43
C ASN A 22 15.75 -4.43 13.19
N GLY A 23 14.67 -3.65 13.25
CA GLY A 23 13.77 -3.43 12.11
C GLY A 23 12.59 -4.39 12.04
N SER A 24 12.23 -5.07 13.14
CA SER A 24 11.06 -5.96 13.18
C SER A 24 9.77 -5.24 12.78
N GLN A 25 8.90 -5.95 12.07
CA GLN A 25 7.56 -5.51 11.66
C GLN A 25 6.45 -6.34 12.32
N THR A 26 6.81 -7.23 13.26
CA THR A 26 5.85 -8.08 13.97
C THR A 26 5.09 -7.25 14.99
N VAL A 27 3.81 -7.02 14.74
CA VAL A 27 2.96 -6.22 15.62
C VAL A 27 2.38 -7.09 16.73
N ASP A 28 3.03 -7.07 17.89
CA ASP A 28 2.56 -7.68 19.14
C ASP A 28 2.54 -6.66 20.30
N SER A 29 2.25 -7.12 21.52
CA SER A 29 2.24 -6.26 22.71
C SER A 29 3.60 -5.60 22.99
N ALA A 30 4.71 -6.29 22.70
CA ALA A 30 6.04 -5.75 22.89
C ALA A 30 6.33 -4.63 21.88
N CYS A 31 5.89 -4.80 20.62
CA CYS A 31 5.95 -3.74 19.60
C CYS A 31 5.22 -2.48 20.06
N ILE A 32 4.01 -2.61 20.59
CA ILE A 32 3.22 -1.45 21.06
C ILE A 32 3.96 -0.72 22.20
N ILE A 33 4.53 -1.45 23.16
CA ILE A 33 5.31 -0.89 24.26
C ILE A 33 6.57 -0.19 23.74
N TYR A 34 7.30 -0.82 22.81
CA TYR A 34 8.49 -0.25 22.18
C TYR A 34 8.17 1.04 21.42
N LEU A 35 7.12 1.03 20.60
CA LEU A 35 6.70 2.22 19.87
C LEU A 35 6.29 3.35 20.82
N LEU A 36 5.56 3.04 21.90
CA LEU A 36 5.15 4.02 22.89
C LEU A 36 6.32 4.59 23.67
N SER A 37 7.35 3.78 23.98
CA SER A 37 8.55 4.28 24.65
C SER A 37 9.41 5.14 23.73
N LYS A 38 9.50 4.80 22.45
CA LYS A 38 10.32 5.52 21.46
C LYS A 38 9.71 6.84 21.00
N TRP A 39 8.40 6.87 20.75
CA TRP A 39 7.73 8.01 20.11
C TRP A 39 6.74 8.73 21.03
N GLY A 40 6.36 8.11 22.16
CA GLY A 40 5.24 8.58 22.95
C GLY A 40 3.90 8.43 22.22
N ARG A 41 2.79 8.65 22.95
CA ARG A 41 1.45 8.57 22.37
C ARG A 41 1.22 9.61 21.27
N GLU A 42 1.66 10.85 21.51
CA GLU A 42 1.50 11.94 20.54
C GLU A 42 2.33 11.70 19.28
N GLY A 43 3.56 11.19 19.41
CA GLY A 43 4.41 10.87 18.25
C GLY A 43 3.84 9.74 17.42
N ILE A 44 3.35 8.65 18.04
CA ILE A 44 2.68 7.56 17.30
C ILE A 44 1.48 8.09 16.51
N ASN A 45 0.68 9.00 17.09
CA ASN A 45 -0.48 9.57 16.41
C ASN A 45 -0.10 10.37 15.15
N GLN A 46 1.17 10.75 14.97
CA GLN A 46 1.66 11.41 13.76
C GLN A 46 1.92 10.45 12.59
N PHE A 47 1.92 9.13 12.80
CA PHE A 47 2.06 8.15 11.71
C PHE A 47 0.68 7.85 11.09
N SER A 48 0.09 8.88 10.47
CA SER A 48 -1.22 8.80 9.81
C SER A 48 -1.15 9.29 8.37
N ILE A 49 -2.12 8.86 7.54
CA ILE A 49 -2.28 9.37 6.16
C ILE A 49 -2.53 10.88 6.12
N THR A 50 -3.12 11.45 7.18
CA THR A 50 -3.36 12.90 7.27
C THR A 50 -2.06 13.64 7.49
N SER A 51 -1.25 13.19 8.45
CA SER A 51 0.06 13.82 8.69
C SER A 51 0.98 13.65 7.48
N ALA A 52 0.96 12.49 6.81
CA ALA A 52 1.70 12.27 5.57
C ALA A 52 1.25 13.17 4.41
N ALA A 53 -0.05 13.49 4.31
CA ALA A 53 -0.54 14.45 3.32
C ALA A 53 0.02 15.87 3.56
N HIS A 54 0.21 16.26 4.82
CA HIS A 54 0.89 17.51 5.14
C HIS A 54 2.37 17.50 4.68
N ASP A 55 3.09 16.38 4.85
CA ASP A 55 4.48 16.27 4.35
C ASP A 55 4.56 16.46 2.85
N LEU A 56 3.65 15.83 2.11
CA LEU A 56 3.61 15.93 0.65
C LEU A 56 3.39 17.37 0.21
N SER A 57 2.54 18.12 0.91
CA SER A 57 2.32 19.54 0.64
C SER A 57 3.59 20.36 0.86
N VAL A 58 4.30 20.12 1.97
CA VAL A 58 5.58 20.79 2.26
C VAL A 58 6.63 20.47 1.20
N GLN A 59 6.74 19.21 0.78
CA GLN A 59 7.68 18.81 -0.26
C GLN A 59 7.37 19.44 -1.62
N ILE A 60 6.08 19.45 -2.02
CA ILE A 60 5.65 20.09 -3.27
C ILE A 60 5.94 21.59 -3.24
N GLN A 61 5.63 22.26 -2.13
CA GLN A 61 5.88 23.69 -1.98
C GLN A 61 7.38 23.99 -2.04
N SER A 62 8.20 23.21 -1.33
CA SER A 62 9.66 23.35 -1.35
C SER A 62 10.22 23.18 -2.76
N TYR A 63 9.75 22.16 -3.50
CA TYR A 63 10.17 21.94 -4.88
C TYR A 63 9.74 23.07 -5.82
N LYS A 64 8.52 23.62 -5.63
CA LYS A 64 8.02 24.73 -6.46
C LYS A 64 8.81 26.03 -6.29
N ILE A 65 9.44 26.26 -5.14
CA ILE A 65 10.33 27.42 -4.91
C ILE A 65 11.48 27.40 -5.92
N ASP A 66 12.11 26.23 -6.10
CA ASP A 66 13.27 26.10 -6.97
C ASP A 66 12.90 25.85 -8.44
N LYS A 67 11.75 25.20 -8.68
CA LYS A 67 11.32 24.75 -10.01
C LYS A 67 9.82 25.01 -10.23
N PRO A 68 9.43 26.22 -10.66
CA PRO A 68 8.04 26.52 -10.96
C PRO A 68 7.56 25.63 -12.11
N GLY A 69 6.41 24.99 -11.94
CA GLY A 69 5.86 24.07 -12.93
C GLY A 69 4.56 23.41 -12.49
N ARG A 70 3.98 22.64 -13.42
CA ARG A 70 2.81 21.79 -13.15
C ARG A 70 3.26 20.56 -12.36
N ILE A 71 2.50 20.24 -11.32
CA ILE A 71 2.65 19.03 -10.50
C ILE A 71 1.59 18.04 -10.95
N THR A 72 2.06 16.82 -11.22
CA THR A 72 1.23 15.66 -11.44
C THR A 72 1.56 14.64 -10.37
N ILE A 73 0.55 14.06 -9.73
CA ILE A 73 0.74 12.95 -8.79
C ILE A 73 0.19 11.68 -9.42
N PHE A 74 1.01 10.65 -9.45
CA PHE A 74 0.63 9.29 -9.80
C PHE A 74 0.66 8.44 -8.54
N ALA A 75 -0.45 7.81 -8.21
CA ALA A 75 -0.63 7.03 -6.99
C ALA A 75 -1.10 5.62 -7.31
N VAL A 76 -0.55 4.63 -6.60
CA VAL A 76 -0.86 3.21 -6.79
C VAL A 76 -1.25 2.57 -5.46
N SER A 77 -2.28 1.72 -5.45
CA SER A 77 -2.67 0.93 -4.28
C SER A 77 -2.90 1.81 -3.04
N TYR A 78 -2.25 1.55 -1.90
CA TYR A 78 -2.31 2.41 -0.71
C TYR A 78 -2.09 3.90 -1.01
N GLY A 79 -1.22 4.21 -1.98
CA GLY A 79 -0.97 5.58 -2.41
C GLY A 79 -2.23 6.31 -2.88
N THR A 80 -3.26 5.62 -3.38
CA THR A 80 -4.51 6.27 -3.80
C THR A 80 -5.32 6.75 -2.61
N LEU A 81 -5.31 6.01 -1.49
CA LEU A 81 -5.93 6.45 -0.24
C LEU A 81 -5.22 7.69 0.31
N TRP A 82 -3.89 7.68 0.24
CA TRP A 82 -3.09 8.84 0.63
C TRP A 82 -3.35 10.05 -0.27
N LEU A 83 -3.41 9.86 -1.60
CA LEU A 83 -3.70 10.92 -2.55
C LEU A 83 -5.12 11.46 -2.39
N ASP A 84 -6.12 10.60 -2.15
CA ASP A 84 -7.47 11.04 -1.86
C ASP A 84 -7.50 11.93 -0.62
N ARG A 85 -6.87 11.49 0.47
CA ARG A 85 -6.76 12.29 1.69
C ARG A 85 -6.02 13.61 1.46
N PHE A 86 -4.96 13.59 0.67
CA PHE A 86 -4.22 14.79 0.29
C PHE A 86 -5.10 15.78 -0.48
N LEU A 87 -5.88 15.32 -1.46
CA LEU A 87 -6.76 16.18 -2.25
C LEU A 87 -7.92 16.76 -1.45
N GLN A 88 -8.40 16.07 -0.41
CA GLN A 88 -9.38 16.63 0.54
C GLN A 88 -8.82 17.84 1.30
N ILE A 89 -7.52 17.84 1.62
CA ILE A 89 -6.85 18.91 2.40
C ILE A 89 -6.29 20.00 1.48
N TYR A 90 -5.77 19.63 0.31
CA TYR A 90 -5.02 20.48 -0.61
C TYR A 90 -5.56 20.40 -2.06
N PRO A 91 -6.82 20.76 -2.31
CA PRO A 91 -7.50 20.48 -3.58
C PRO A 91 -6.92 21.20 -4.80
N THR A 92 -6.15 22.27 -4.61
CA THR A 92 -5.63 23.14 -5.68
C THR A 92 -4.12 23.03 -5.90
N VAL A 93 -3.41 22.21 -5.12
CA VAL A 93 -1.95 22.15 -5.16
C VAL A 93 -1.42 21.43 -6.41
N VAL A 94 -2.22 20.51 -6.97
CA VAL A 94 -1.85 19.65 -8.09
C VAL A 94 -2.74 19.92 -9.30
N GLN A 95 -2.17 19.81 -10.51
CA GLN A 95 -2.90 20.04 -11.76
C GLN A 95 -3.52 18.75 -12.30
N VAL A 96 -2.87 17.62 -12.05
CA VAL A 96 -3.32 16.31 -12.51
C VAL A 96 -3.06 15.29 -11.40
N SER A 97 -4.06 14.46 -11.12
CA SER A 97 -3.96 13.30 -10.25
C SER A 97 -4.35 12.05 -11.04
N VAL A 98 -3.57 10.98 -10.88
CA VAL A 98 -3.86 9.66 -11.43
C VAL A 98 -3.83 8.66 -10.27
N MET A 99 -4.89 7.87 -10.16
CA MET A 99 -5.03 6.82 -9.15
C MET A 99 -5.20 5.48 -9.86
N ASP A 100 -4.25 4.58 -9.65
CA ASP A 100 -4.26 3.23 -10.21
C ASP A 100 -4.39 2.18 -9.08
N GLY A 101 -5.25 1.18 -9.27
CA GLY A 101 -5.56 0.20 -8.22
C GLY A 101 -6.17 0.85 -6.96
N VAL A 102 -7.28 1.58 -7.12
CA VAL A 102 -7.89 2.42 -6.09
C VAL A 102 -8.17 1.66 -4.78
N PHE A 103 -7.44 2.04 -3.73
CA PHE A 103 -7.66 1.64 -2.35
C PHE A 103 -8.62 2.61 -1.63
N THR A 104 -9.73 2.10 -1.11
CA THR A 104 -10.60 2.82 -0.17
C THR A 104 -10.96 1.93 1.02
N PRO A 105 -11.33 2.49 2.18
CA PRO A 105 -11.80 1.70 3.32
C PRO A 105 -13.02 0.83 3.00
N ILE A 106 -13.82 1.22 2.00
CA ILE A 106 -15.04 0.51 1.58
C ILE A 106 -14.72 -0.59 0.55
N THR A 107 -13.78 -0.31 -0.37
CA THR A 107 -13.43 -1.22 -1.48
C THR A 107 -12.44 -2.32 -1.10
N ASN A 108 -11.73 -2.18 0.02
CA ASN A 108 -10.78 -3.17 0.54
C ASN A 108 -11.21 -3.78 1.88
N SER A 109 -12.50 -4.13 2.01
CA SER A 109 -12.86 -5.12 3.02
C SER A 109 -12.16 -6.45 2.69
N ASN A 110 -11.69 -7.18 3.72
CA ASN A 110 -11.02 -8.47 3.54
C ASN A 110 -11.84 -9.40 2.62
N SER A 111 -13.17 -9.42 2.81
CA SER A 111 -14.06 -10.23 1.99
C SER A 111 -14.05 -9.86 0.51
N ARG A 112 -13.93 -8.58 0.16
CA ARG A 112 -13.86 -8.17 -1.25
C ARG A 112 -12.49 -8.48 -1.86
N ALA A 113 -11.42 -8.27 -1.10
CA ALA A 113 -10.08 -8.67 -1.51
C ALA A 113 -9.99 -10.19 -1.75
N ASP A 114 -10.59 -10.99 -0.87
CA ASP A 114 -10.67 -12.45 -1.01
C ASP A 114 -11.45 -12.86 -2.26
N LEU A 115 -12.61 -12.24 -2.52
CA LEU A 115 -13.41 -12.51 -3.70
C LEU A 115 -12.66 -12.19 -5.00
N LEU A 116 -12.00 -11.04 -5.06
CA LEU A 116 -11.22 -10.63 -6.24
C LEU A 116 -10.01 -11.54 -6.45
N THR A 117 -9.30 -11.88 -5.38
CA THR A 117 -8.16 -12.81 -5.44
C THR A 117 -8.61 -14.20 -5.87
N CYS A 118 -9.74 -14.68 -5.36
CA CYS A 118 -10.34 -15.95 -5.76
C CYS A 118 -10.70 -15.96 -7.24
N ALA A 119 -11.33 -14.91 -7.75
CA ALA A 119 -11.67 -14.78 -9.17
C ALA A 119 -10.43 -14.85 -10.08
N VAL A 120 -9.39 -14.06 -9.78
CA VAL A 120 -8.14 -14.10 -10.55
C VAL A 120 -7.44 -15.45 -10.43
N THR A 121 -7.48 -16.08 -9.26
CA THR A 121 -6.91 -17.42 -9.06
C THR A 121 -7.62 -18.44 -9.96
N TRP A 122 -8.95 -18.37 -10.08
CA TRP A 122 -9.69 -19.23 -10.99
C TRP A 122 -9.34 -18.98 -12.46
N ASP A 123 -9.15 -17.73 -12.87
CA ASP A 123 -8.71 -17.41 -14.24
C ASP A 123 -7.33 -18.00 -14.54
N ILE A 124 -6.40 -17.91 -13.58
CA ILE A 124 -5.06 -18.51 -13.69
C ILE A 124 -5.17 -20.05 -13.79
N LEU A 125 -5.98 -20.68 -12.94
CA LEU A 125 -6.20 -22.13 -12.95
C LEU A 125 -6.88 -22.61 -14.24
N ASN A 126 -7.81 -21.82 -14.77
CA ASN A 126 -8.42 -22.09 -16.08
C ASN A 126 -7.40 -21.96 -17.21
N HIS A 127 -6.38 -21.10 -17.08
CA HIS A 127 -5.31 -21.04 -18.07
C HIS A 127 -4.27 -22.16 -17.88
N CYS A 128 -4.06 -22.61 -16.65
CA CYS A 128 -3.12 -23.66 -16.26
C CYS A 128 -3.34 -24.98 -17.02
N GLN A 129 -4.59 -25.30 -17.37
CA GLN A 129 -4.92 -26.51 -18.14
C GLN A 129 -4.25 -26.57 -19.51
N PHE A 130 -3.86 -25.42 -20.09
CA PHE A 130 -3.19 -25.33 -21.38
C PHE A 130 -1.66 -25.46 -21.29
N GLN A 131 -1.11 -25.61 -20.08
CA GLN A 131 0.33 -25.72 -19.85
C GLN A 131 0.67 -27.07 -19.21
N SER A 132 1.53 -27.86 -19.85
CA SER A 132 1.88 -29.22 -19.40
C SER A 132 2.59 -29.25 -18.05
N GLU A 133 3.35 -28.21 -17.71
CA GLU A 133 4.03 -28.08 -16.41
C GLU A 133 3.01 -27.84 -15.28
N CYS A 134 2.01 -27.00 -15.57
CA CYS A 134 1.03 -26.54 -14.59
C CYS A 134 -0.07 -27.57 -14.35
N SER A 135 -0.68 -28.10 -15.42
CA SER A 135 -1.76 -29.10 -15.37
C SER A 135 -1.37 -30.41 -14.66
N LYS A 136 -0.07 -30.80 -14.66
CA LYS A 136 0.44 -31.94 -13.87
C LYS A 136 0.26 -31.73 -12.37
N ASN A 137 0.41 -30.48 -11.91
CA ASN A 137 0.32 -30.12 -10.50
C ASN A 137 -1.10 -29.71 -10.09
N PHE A 138 -1.84 -29.10 -11.02
CA PHE A 138 -3.20 -28.60 -10.84
C PHE A 138 -4.11 -29.12 -11.97
N PRO A 139 -4.52 -30.39 -11.93
CA PRO A 139 -5.37 -30.95 -12.96
C PRO A 139 -6.80 -30.38 -12.86
N PRO A 140 -7.51 -30.24 -13.99
CA PRO A 140 -8.79 -29.50 -14.07
C PRO A 140 -9.94 -30.16 -13.29
N ASP A 141 -9.81 -31.44 -12.96
CA ASP A 141 -10.74 -32.24 -12.17
C ASP A 141 -10.40 -32.24 -10.66
N LEU A 142 -9.34 -31.55 -10.24
CA LEU A 142 -8.97 -31.47 -8.83
C LEU A 142 -10.02 -30.69 -8.04
N PRO A 143 -10.61 -31.25 -6.97
CA PRO A 143 -11.56 -30.51 -6.14
C PRO A 143 -10.93 -29.24 -5.57
N ALA A 144 -11.68 -28.13 -5.54
CA ALA A 144 -11.19 -26.84 -5.03
C ALA A 144 -10.55 -26.93 -3.63
N LEU A 145 -11.07 -27.82 -2.78
CA LEU A 145 -10.53 -28.07 -1.43
C LEU A 145 -9.12 -28.70 -1.46
N MET A 146 -8.85 -29.56 -2.44
CA MET A 146 -7.53 -30.20 -2.62
C MET A 146 -6.53 -29.23 -3.26
N MET A 147 -6.98 -28.33 -4.15
CA MET A 147 -6.14 -27.24 -4.66
C MET A 147 -5.70 -26.30 -3.53
N LEU A 148 -6.63 -25.89 -2.67
CA LEU A 148 -6.33 -25.07 -1.48
C LEU A 148 -5.32 -25.76 -0.54
N HIS A 149 -5.46 -27.07 -0.31
CA HIS A 149 -4.53 -27.81 0.54
C HIS A 149 -3.11 -27.92 -0.05
N LYS A 150 -2.97 -27.98 -1.38
CA LYS A 150 -1.67 -27.96 -2.06
C LYS A 150 -0.99 -26.59 -2.04
N ILE A 151 -1.76 -25.50 -2.00
CA ILE A 151 -1.24 -24.13 -2.01
C ILE A 151 -0.79 -23.69 -0.61
N LEU A 152 -1.45 -24.19 0.44
CA LEU A 152 -1.23 -23.78 1.83
C LEU A 152 -0.21 -24.64 2.61
N LYS A 153 0.53 -25.53 1.92
CA LYS A 153 1.58 -26.39 2.49
C LYS A 153 2.86 -26.25 1.71
#